data_AF-A0A537GLV6-F1
#
_entry.id   AF-A0A537GLV6-F1
#
_cell.length_a   1.000
_cell.length_b   1.000
_cell.length_c   1.000
_cell.angle_alpha   90.00
_cell.angle_beta   90.00
_cell.angle_gamma   90.00
#
_symmetry.space_group_name_H-M   'P 1'
#
loop_
_entity.id
_entity.type
_entity.pdbx_description
1 polymer ?
#
loop_
_entity_poly.entity_id
_entity_poly.type
_entity_poly.pdbx_seq_one_letter_code
_entity_poly.pdbx_strand_id
1 'polypeptide(L)'
;MADTRVQFDFTEAALNELDALKEELGVKTRAEVVRYALRLMQWLIQQITNGGRILVERKNGEVQSVVFPFLGKVAETKAQKEEATRPLVAAG
;
A
#
# COMPACT_ATOMS: atom_id res chain seq x y z
N MET A 1 11.82 -21.53 -5.77
CA MET A 1 12.38 -20.50 -4.87
C MET A 1 12.30 -21.05 -3.46
N ALA A 2 13.29 -20.81 -2.61
CA ALA A 2 13.30 -21.32 -1.24
C ALA A 2 12.34 -20.51 -0.35
N ASP A 3 11.54 -21.20 0.47
CA ASP A 3 10.67 -20.54 1.44
C ASP A 3 11.51 -19.95 2.58
N THR A 4 11.28 -18.66 2.87
CA THR A 4 11.90 -17.97 4.00
C THR A 4 10.89 -17.86 5.14
N ARG A 5 11.25 -18.36 6.33
CA ARG A 5 10.41 -18.28 7.52
C ARG A 5 10.54 -16.90 8.16
N VAL A 6 9.40 -16.26 8.43
CA VAL A 6 9.30 -15.01 9.18
C VAL A 6 8.45 -15.28 10.43
N GLN A 7 8.88 -14.74 11.57
CA GLN A 7 8.12 -14.76 12.83
C GLN A 7 7.65 -13.34 13.15
N PHE A 8 6.41 -13.23 13.63
CA PHE A 8 5.79 -11.97 14.00
C PHE A 8 5.23 -12.11 15.41
N ASP A 9 5.44 -11.08 16.22
CA ASP A 9 4.77 -10.94 17.50
C ASP A 9 3.47 -10.17 17.25
N PHE A 10 2.34 -10.82 17.54
CA PHE A 10 1.02 -10.23 17.46
C PHE A 10 0.44 -10.08 18.87
N THR A 11 -0.26 -8.98 19.11
CA THR A 11 -1.21 -8.93 20.22
C THR A 11 -2.37 -9.88 19.92
N GLU A 12 -3.08 -10.32 20.95
CA GLU A 12 -4.25 -11.19 20.76
C GLU A 12 -5.32 -10.54 19.87
N ALA A 13 -5.55 -9.23 20.05
CA ALA A 13 -6.47 -8.47 19.20
C ALA A 13 -6.06 -8.47 17.72
N ALA A 14 -4.78 -8.20 17.42
CA ALA A 14 -4.30 -8.19 16.05
C ALA A 14 -4.30 -9.59 15.41
N LEU A 15 -4.09 -10.64 16.22
CA LEU A 15 -4.20 -12.02 15.76
C LEU A 15 -5.64 -12.38 15.40
N ASN A 16 -6.62 -11.93 16.19
CA ASN A 16 -8.04 -12.11 15.93
C ASN A 16 -8.48 -11.38 14.66
N GLU A 17 -8.00 -10.15 14.42
CA GLU A 17 -8.23 -9.43 13.16
C GLU A 17 -7.66 -10.19 11.96
N LEU A 18 -6.45 -10.77 12.10
CA LEU A 18 -5.83 -11.57 11.04
C LEU A 18 -6.64 -12.84 10.74
N ASP A 19 -7.24 -13.47 11.76
CA ASP A 19 -8.13 -14.62 11.58
C ASP A 19 -9.46 -14.23 10.94
N ALA A 20 -10.06 -13.10 11.31
CA ALA A 20 -11.26 -12.60 10.67
C ALA A 20 -11.03 -12.33 9.17
N LEU A 21 -9.92 -11.67 8.83
CA LEU A 21 -9.54 -11.44 7.43
C LEU A 21 -9.30 -12.75 6.66
N LYS A 22 -8.74 -13.77 7.32
CA LYS A 22 -8.55 -15.11 6.72
C LYS A 22 -9.89 -15.72 6.32
N GLU A 23 -10.90 -15.61 7.18
CA GLU A 23 -12.26 -16.10 6.93
C GLU A 23 -12.96 -15.30 5.84
N GLU A 24 -12.91 -13.96 5.89
CA GLU A 24 -13.52 -13.08 4.88
C GLU A 24 -12.92 -13.29 3.48
N LEU A 25 -11.61 -13.53 3.40
CA LEU A 25 -10.92 -13.79 2.15
C LEU A 25 -11.06 -15.25 1.68
N GLY A 26 -11.61 -16.14 2.51
CA GLY A 26 -11.76 -17.56 2.19
C GLY A 26 -10.43 -18.31 1.98
N VAL A 27 -9.35 -17.85 2.63
CA VAL A 27 -8.02 -18.45 2.48
C VAL A 27 -7.72 -19.43 3.60
N LYS A 28 -6.79 -20.36 3.37
CA LYS A 28 -6.54 -21.47 4.30
C LYS A 28 -5.60 -21.08 5.43
N THR A 29 -4.70 -20.13 5.19
CA THR A 29 -3.62 -19.80 6.11
C THR A 29 -3.51 -18.30 6.34
N ARG A 30 -3.12 -17.92 7.57
CA ARG A 30 -2.76 -16.53 7.90
C ARG A 30 -1.61 -16.01 7.01
N ALA A 31 -0.72 -16.90 6.58
CA ALA A 31 0.36 -16.56 5.66
C ALA A 31 -0.17 -16.10 4.28
N GLU A 32 -1.27 -16.64 3.78
CA GLU A 32 -1.91 -16.15 2.55
C GLU A 32 -2.47 -14.73 2.72
N VAL A 33 -3.11 -14.44 3.87
CA VAL A 33 -3.57 -13.08 4.19
C VAL A 33 -2.41 -12.09 4.16
N VAL A 34 -1.30 -12.42 4.82
CA VAL A 34 -0.09 -11.57 4.82
C VAL A 34 0.46 -11.39 3.41
N ARG A 35 0.50 -12.44 2.58
CA ARG A 35 0.94 -12.34 1.18
C ARG A 35 0.05 -11.43 0.35
N TYR A 36 -1.27 -11.49 0.53
CA TYR A 36 -2.21 -10.62 -0.16
C TYR A 36 -2.08 -9.17 0.29
N ALA A 37 -1.96 -8.94 1.59
CA ALA A 37 -1.70 -7.61 2.15
C ALA A 37 -0.39 -7.00 1.60
N LEU A 38 0.68 -7.79 1.49
CA LEU A 38 1.94 -7.35 0.89
C LEU A 38 1.78 -6.95 -0.58
N ARG A 39 1.08 -7.77 -1.38
CA ARG A 39 0.81 -7.45 -2.80
C ARG A 39 -0.04 -6.18 -2.95
N LEU A 40 -1.07 -6.04 -2.13
CA LEU A 40 -1.92 -4.84 -2.12
C LEU A 40 -1.12 -3.59 -1.76
N MET A 41 -0.26 -3.68 -0.74
CA MET A 41 0.60 -2.57 -0.33
C MET A 41 1.59 -2.17 -1.44
N GLN A 42 2.21 -3.15 -2.11
CA GLN A 42 3.09 -2.88 -3.25
C GLN A 42 2.35 -2.19 -4.39
N TRP A 43 1.17 -2.68 -4.75
CA TRP A 43 0.33 -2.05 -5.78
C TRP A 43 -0.05 -0.63 -5.40
N LEU A 44 -0.50 -0.41 -4.15
CA LEU A 44 -0.90 0.90 -3.65
C LEU A 44 0.26 1.91 -3.73
N ILE A 45 1.44 1.50 -3.28
CA ILE A 45 2.66 2.30 -3.37
C ILE A 45 2.95 2.66 -4.84
N GLN A 46 2.87 1.69 -5.76
CA GLN A 46 3.10 1.93 -7.18
C GLN A 46 2.12 2.96 -7.76
N GLN A 47 0.82 2.85 -7.44
CA GLN A 47 -0.19 3.79 -7.94
C GLN A 47 0.12 5.22 -7.49
N ILE A 48 0.34 5.42 -6.19
CA ILE A 48 0.62 6.75 -5.62
C ILE A 48 1.93 7.32 -6.17
N THR A 49 2.97 6.47 -6.25
CA THR A 49 4.31 6.85 -6.72
C THR A 49 4.35 7.17 -8.21
N ASN A 50 3.32 6.80 -8.98
CA ASN A 50 3.16 7.15 -10.38
C ASN A 50 2.17 8.31 -10.59
N GLY A 51 1.84 9.05 -9.52
CA GLY A 51 0.92 10.20 -9.57
C GLY A 51 -0.57 9.82 -9.55
N GLY A 52 -0.88 8.54 -9.35
CA GLY A 52 -2.25 8.05 -9.23
C GLY A 52 -2.92 8.45 -7.91
N ARG A 53 -4.25 8.50 -7.92
CA ARG A 53 -5.08 8.70 -6.72
C ARG A 53 -6.00 7.50 -6.54
N ILE A 54 -6.21 7.12 -5.28
CA ILE A 54 -7.21 6.11 -4.95
C ILE A 54 -8.54 6.82 -4.71
N LEU A 55 -9.57 6.34 -5.40
CA LEU A 55 -10.93 6.85 -5.33
C LEU A 55 -11.85 5.72 -4.86
N VAL A 56 -12.76 6.05 -3.96
CA VAL A 56 -13.85 5.17 -3.54
C VAL A 56 -15.15 5.76 -4.07
N GLU A 57 -15.82 4.99 -4.91
CA GLU A 57 -17.16 5.32 -5.39
C GLU A 57 -18.20 4.61 -4.52
N ARG A 58 -19.12 5.39 -3.95
CA ARG A 58 -20.25 4.88 -3.19
C ARG A 58 -21.42 4.58 -4.13
N LYS A 59 -22.35 3.72 -3.70
CA LYS A 59 -23.53 3.32 -4.49
C LYS A 59 -24.43 4.49 -4.94
N ASN A 60 -24.36 5.63 -4.25
CA ASN A 60 -25.09 6.86 -4.59
C ASN A 60 -24.36 7.72 -5.64
N GLY A 61 -23.25 7.25 -6.21
CA GLY A 61 -22.43 7.97 -7.19
C GLY A 61 -21.45 8.97 -6.57
N GLU A 62 -21.37 9.05 -5.24
CA GLU A 62 -20.40 9.90 -4.56
C GLU A 62 -18.98 9.32 -4.67
N VAL A 63 -18.03 10.12 -5.16
CA VAL A 63 -16.63 9.73 -5.29
C VAL A 63 -15.79 10.49 -4.26
N GLN A 64 -15.08 9.75 -3.41
CA GLN A 64 -14.19 10.31 -2.39
C GLN A 64 -12.74 9.86 -2.64
N SER A 65 -11.79 10.78 -2.53
CA SER A 65 -10.37 10.44 -2.59
C SER A 65 -9.88 9.96 -1.23
N VAL A 66 -9.16 8.84 -1.23
CA VAL A 66 -8.55 8.28 -0.01
C VAL A 66 -7.14 8.82 0.14
N VAL A 67 -6.88 9.46 1.28
CA VAL A 67 -5.54 9.88 1.69
C VAL A 67 -4.98 8.84 2.65
N PHE A 68 -3.76 8.38 2.39
CA PHE A 68 -3.03 7.46 3.25
C PHE A 68 -1.89 8.22 3.96
N PRO A 69 -2.09 8.70 5.20
CA PRO A 69 -1.10 9.57 5.86
C PRO A 69 0.28 8.92 6.02
N PHE A 70 0.32 7.60 6.21
CA PHE A 70 1.56 6.84 6.37
C PHE A 70 2.37 6.70 5.08
N LEU A 71 1.82 7.09 3.91
CA LEU A 71 2.52 7.05 2.63
C LEU A 71 3.11 8.41 2.21
N GLY A 72 3.01 9.46 3.04
CA GLY A 72 3.52 10.80 2.72
C GLY A 72 5.00 10.82 2.28
N LYS A 73 5.86 10.06 2.98
CA LYS A 73 7.29 9.95 2.64
C LYS A 73 7.55 9.30 1.27
N VAL A 74 6.67 8.39 0.85
CA VAL A 74 6.80 7.65 -0.42
C VAL A 74 6.57 8.59 -1.61
N ALA A 75 5.60 9.51 -1.49
CA ALA A 75 5.32 10.52 -2.51
C ALA A 75 6.43 11.59 -2.60
N GLU A 76 6.97 12.03 -1.45
CA GLU A 76 8.04 13.05 -1.39
C GLU A 76 9.37 12.58 -1.99
N THR A 77 9.72 11.30 -1.78
CA THR A 77 11.01 10.74 -2.20
C THR A 77 11.19 10.74 -3.72
N LYS A 78 10.10 10.63 -4.49
CA LYS A 78 10.14 10.71 -5.96
C LYS A 78 10.10 12.14 -6.48
N ALA A 79 9.30 13.02 -5.89
CA ALA A 79 9.26 14.43 -6.28
C ALA A 79 10.65 15.07 -6.20
N GLN A 80 11.39 14.81 -5.12
CA GLN A 80 12.77 15.28 -4.96
C GLN A 80 13.74 14.65 -5.96
N LYS A 81 13.52 13.39 -6.36
CA LYS A 81 14.37 12.68 -7.34
C LYS A 81 14.12 13.14 -8.76
N GLU A 82 12.88 13.44 -9.13
CA GLU A 82 12.51 14.01 -10.43
C GLU A 82 12.95 15.47 -10.55
N GLU A 83 12.89 16.25 -9.47
CA GLU A 83 13.39 17.64 -9.42
C GLU A 83 14.93 17.70 -9.47
N ALA A 84 15.63 16.77 -8.82
CA ALA A 84 17.09 16.65 -8.89
C ALA A 84 17.63 16.13 -10.23
N THR A 85 16.79 15.50 -11.06
CA THR A 85 17.18 14.97 -12.39
C THR A 85 16.80 15.93 -13.54
N ARG A 86 16.12 17.04 -13.25
CA ARG A 86 15.86 18.09 -14.25
C ARG A 86 17.16 18.85 -14.53
N PRO A 87 17.64 18.88 -15.79
CA PRO A 87 18.82 19.67 -16.12
C PRO A 87 18.50 21.16 -15.93
N LEU A 88 19.44 21.93 -15.37
CA LEU A 88 19.40 23.39 -15.34
C LEU A 88 19.40 23.91 -16.78
N VAL A 89 18.21 24.04 -17.40
CA VAL A 89 18.05 24.70 -18.69
C VAL A 89 16.90 25.68 -18.58
N ALA A 90 17.11 26.78 -17.85
CA ALA A 90 16.39 28.04 -18.00
C ALA A 90 16.93 29.09 -17.00
N ALA A 91 18.13 29.58 -17.25
CA ALA A 91 18.56 30.90 -16.82
C ALA A 91 19.40 31.48 -17.96
N GLY A 92 18.70 31.81 -19.05
CA GLY A 92 19.20 32.63 -20.16
C GLY A 92 18.40 33.91 -20.19
#